data_AF-A0A180EWY9-F1
#
_entry.id   AF-A0A180EWY9-F1
#
_cell.length_a   1.000
_cell.length_b   1.000
_cell.length_c   1.000
_cell.angle_alpha   90.00
_cell.angle_beta   90.00
_cell.angle_gamma   90.00
#
_symmetry.space_group_name_H-M   'P 1'
#
loop_
_entity.id
_entity.type
_entity.pdbx_description
1 polymer ?
#
loop_
_entity_poly.entity_id
_entity_poly.type
_entity_poly.pdbx_seq_one_letter_code
_entity_poly.pdbx_strand_id
1 'polypeptide(L)' 'MFYRKCVRSKTFLNDAHKDVKVDYIIANQPFNVSDWGGDLIRNDGRWQYGVPPAGNANFAWMQHFIFL' A
#
# COMPACT_ATOMS: atom_id res chain seq x y z
N MET A 1 0.22 -4.68 7.29
CA MET A 1 0.52 -4.66 8.75
C MET A 1 1.23 -5.95 9.08
N PHE A 2 2.55 -5.84 9.22
CA PHE A 2 3.41 -6.92 9.67
C PHE A 2 3.31 -7.06 11.19
N TYR A 3 3.51 -8.27 11.70
CA TYR A 3 3.52 -8.57 13.13
C TYR A 3 4.76 -7.99 13.83
N ARG A 4 4.90 -6.65 13.85
CA ARG A 4 5.49 -5.85 14.92
C ARG A 4 5.19 -4.38 14.64
N LYS A 5 4.43 -3.79 15.57
CA LYS A 5 4.06 -2.36 15.67
C LYS A 5 2.94 -1.91 14.71
N CYS A 6 1.71 -1.91 15.26
CA CYS A 6 0.59 -1.15 14.70
C CYS A 6 0.91 0.34 14.83
N VAL A 7 1.42 0.97 13.77
CA VAL A 7 1.46 2.43 13.66
C VAL A 7 0.09 2.85 13.12
N ARG A 8 -0.67 3.67 13.87
CA ARG A 8 -1.91 4.28 13.36
C ARG A 8 -1.54 5.31 12.29
N SER A 9 -1.48 4.87 11.04
CA SER A 9 -1.18 5.69 9.87
C SER A 9 -1.87 5.12 8.63
N LYS A 10 -2.29 5.99 7.71
CA LYS A 10 -2.78 5.57 6.38
C LYS A 10 -1.57 5.08 5.58
N THR A 11 -1.41 3.76 5.43
CA THR A 11 -0.20 3.12 4.88
C THR A 11 0.24 3.67 3.53
N PHE A 12 -0.70 4.03 2.64
CA PHE A 12 -0.36 4.63 1.35
C PHE A 12 0.13 6.07 1.43
N LEU A 13 -0.46 6.88 2.31
CA LEU A 13 -0.13 8.31 2.44
C LEU A 13 1.07 8.55 3.35
N ASN A 14 1.34 7.62 4.27
CA ASN A 14 2.45 7.68 5.18
C ASN A 14 2.94 6.27 5.47
N ASP A 15 3.82 5.82 4.59
CA ASP A 15 4.55 4.57 4.65
C ASP A 15 5.58 4.62 5.78
N ALA A 16 5.36 3.81 6.83
CA ALA A 16 6.21 3.78 8.02
C ALA A 16 7.48 2.94 7.84
N HIS A 17 7.63 2.24 6.71
CA HIS A 17 8.67 1.25 6.47
C HIS A 17 9.36 1.44 5.12
N LYS A 18 9.63 2.70 4.74
CA LYS A 18 10.40 3.01 3.52
C LYS A 18 11.78 2.35 3.60
N ASP A 19 12.21 1.78 2.48
CA ASP A 19 13.53 1.17 2.28
C ASP A 19 13.82 -0.08 3.13
N VAL A 20 12.78 -0.74 3.65
CA VAL A 20 12.93 -1.98 4.42
C VAL A 20 12.86 -3.19 3.49
N LYS A 21 14.01 -3.81 3.25
CA LYS A 21 14.06 -5.14 2.62
C LYS A 21 13.53 -6.19 3.59
N VAL A 22 12.53 -6.92 3.15
CA VAL A 22 11.91 -8.02 3.91
C VAL A 22 11.97 -9.31 3.10
N ASP A 23 12.23 -10.44 3.77
CA ASP A 23 12.26 -11.75 3.11
C ASP A 23 10.86 -12.31 2.85
N TYR A 24 9.88 -11.93 3.68
CA TYR A 24 8.51 -12.42 3.61
C TYR A 24 7.51 -11.30 3.88
N ILE A 25 6.36 -11.37 3.20
CA ILE A 25 5.20 -10.48 3.38
C ILE A 25 3.98 -11.28 3.78
N ILE A 26 3.36 -10.94 4.92
CA ILE A 26 2.06 -11.48 5.33
C ILE A 26 1.12 -10.32 5.62
N ALA A 27 0.02 -10.25 4.88
CA ALA A 27 -0.99 -9.22 5.04
C ALA A 27 -2.40 -9.81 4.83
N ASN A 28 -3.36 -9.28 5.58
CA ASN A 28 -4.79 -9.48 5.36
C ASN A 28 -5.43 -8.10 5.24
N GLN A 29 -5.28 -7.48 4.08
CA GLN A 29 -5.84 -6.15 3.80
C GLN A 29 -7.38 -6.21 3.73
N PRO A 30 -8.07 -5.12 4.11
CA PRO A 30 -9.50 -5.00 3.83
C PRO A 30 -9.74 -5.00 2.32
N PHE A 31 -10.75 -5.77 1.89
CA PHE A 31 -11.08 -5.93 0.48
C PHE A 31 -11.95 -4.76 -0.02
N ASN A 32 -11.74 -4.33 -1.26
CA ASN A 32 -12.56 -3.33 -1.97
C ASN A 32 -12.69 -1.97 -1.25
N VAL A 33 -11.66 -1.52 -0.55
CA VAL A 33 -11.66 -0.17 0.04
C VAL A 33 -11.64 0.87 -1.06
N SER A 34 -12.62 1.79 -1.04
CA SER A 34 -12.75 2.89 -1.99
C SER A 34 -12.11 4.20 -1.49
N ASP A 35 -12.19 4.50 -0.20
CA ASP A 35 -11.59 5.71 0.40
C ASP A 35 -10.16 5.46 0.92
N TRP A 36 -9.25 5.09 0.02
CA TRP A 36 -7.83 4.82 0.37
C TRP A 36 -6.89 5.96 -0.02
N GLY A 37 -7.39 7.02 -0.65
CA GLY A 37 -6.62 8.20 -1.05
C GLY A 37 -5.90 8.10 -2.40
N GLY A 38 -6.33 7.19 -3.28
CA GLY A 38 -5.67 6.92 -4.56
C GLY A 38 -5.52 8.13 -5.50
N ASP A 39 -6.45 9.08 -5.45
CA ASP A 39 -6.39 10.31 -6.27
C ASP A 39 -5.22 11.22 -5.90
N LEU A 40 -4.76 11.17 -4.63
CA LEU A 40 -3.68 12.02 -4.14
C LEU A 40 -2.30 11.51 -4.56
N ILE A 41 -2.20 10.23 -4.95
CA ILE A 41 -0.92 9.53 -5.17
C ILE A 41 -0.87 8.88 -6.55
N ARG A 42 -1.60 9.40 -7.55
CA ARG A 42 -1.65 8.85 -8.91
C ARG A 42 -0.28 8.73 -9.59
N ASN A 43 0.66 9.59 -9.23
CA ASN A 43 2.02 9.65 -9.80
C ASN A 43 3.08 9.02 -8.87
N ASP A 44 2.68 8.25 -7.86
CA ASP A 44 3.63 7.60 -6.96
C ASP A 44 4.49 6.57 -7.72
N GLY A 45 5.80 6.56 -7.44
CA GLY A 45 6.75 5.65 -8.07
C GLY A 45 6.47 4.17 -7.79
N ARG A 46 5.61 3.85 -6.82
CA ARG A 46 5.18 2.47 -6.55
C ARG A 46 4.28 1.84 -7.62
N TRP A 47 3.71 2.62 -8.54
CA TRP A 47 2.80 2.12 -9.58
C TRP A 47 3.51 1.62 -10.84
N GLN A 48 4.37 0.62 -10.70
CA GLN A 48 5.16 0.07 -11.81
C GLN A 48 4.32 -0.73 -12.82
N TYR A 49 3.14 -1.21 -12.41
CA TYR A 49 2.27 -2.06 -13.24
C TYR A 49 0.98 -1.34 -13.65
N GLY A 50 1.01 0.00 -13.63
CA GLY A 50 -0.13 0.87 -13.91
C GLY A 50 -0.80 1.38 -12.64
N VAL A 51 -1.47 2.54 -12.75
CA VAL A 51 -2.04 3.23 -11.59
C VAL A 51 -3.34 2.55 -11.14
N PRO A 52 -3.45 2.07 -9.88
CA PRO A 52 -4.65 1.39 -9.39
C PRO A 52 -5.91 2.27 -9.48
N PRO A 53 -7.11 1.66 -9.64
CA PRO A 53 -8.36 2.41 -9.62
C PRO A 53 -8.58 3.12 -8.27
N ALA A 54 -8.93 4.42 -8.32
CA ALA A 54 -9.18 5.20 -7.10
C ALA A 54 -10.29 4.59 -6.23
N GLY A 55 -11.29 3.95 -6.84
CA GLY A 55 -12.38 3.28 -6.12
C GLY A 55 -12.06 1.88 -5.55
N ASN A 56 -10.85 1.34 -5.74
CA ASN A 56 -10.51 0.00 -5.22
C ASN A 56 -9.01 -0.16 -4.88
N ALA A 57 -8.72 -0.32 -3.59
CA ALA A 57 -7.38 -0.45 -3.06
C ALA A 57 -6.70 -1.81 -3.29
N ASN A 58 -7.38 -2.84 -3.82
CA ASN A 58 -6.83 -4.20 -3.86
C ASN A 58 -5.49 -4.26 -4.63
N PHE A 59 -5.44 -3.66 -5.82
CA PHE A 59 -4.21 -3.59 -6.62
C PHE A 59 -3.20 -2.60 -6.06
N ALA A 60 -3.66 -1.59 -5.31
CA ALA A 60 -2.77 -0.68 -4.60
C ALA A 60 -1.97 -1.41 -3.51
N TRP A 61 -2.63 -2.31 -2.76
CA TRP A 61 -1.96 -3.16 -1.76
C TRP A 61 -0.91 -4.08 -2.37
N MET A 62 -1.24 -4.75 -3.49
CA MET A 62 -0.29 -5.64 -4.15
C MET A 62 0.96 -4.92 -4.64
N GLN A 63 0.79 -3.78 -5.32
CA GLN A 63 1.94 -2.99 -5.79
C GLN A 63 2.73 -2.38 -4.63
N HIS A 64 2.06 -1.98 -3.55
CA HIS A 64 2.75 -1.51 -2.35
C HIS A 64 3.63 -2.60 -1.73
N PHE A 65 3.18 -3.86 -1.67
CA PHE A 65 4.00 -4.96 -1.15
C PHE A 65 5.23 -5.26 -2.03
N ILE A 66 5.09 -5.16 -3.35
CA ILE A 66 6.21 -5.37 -4.28
C ILE A 66 7.21 -4.20 -4.21
N PHE A 67 6.74 -3.01 -3.86
CA PHE A 67 7.55 -1.80 -3.82
C PHE A 67 8.37 -1.60 -2.54
N LEU A 68 7.95 -2.21 -1.41
CA LEU A 68 8.69 -2.19 -0.14
C LEU A 68 10.10 -2.81 -0.32
#